data_AF-A0A2N6VK69-F1
#
_entry.id   AF-A0A2N6VK69-F1
#
_cell.length_a   1.000
_cell.length_b   1.000
_cell.length_c   1.000
_cell.angle_alpha   90.00
_cell.angle_beta   90.00
_cell.angle_gamma   90.00
#
_symmetry.space_group_name_H-M   'P 1'
#
loop_
_entity.id
_entity.type
_entity.pdbx_description
1 polymer ?
#
loop_
_entity_poly.entity_id
_entity_poly.type
_entity_poly.pdbx_seq_one_letter_code
_entity_poly.pdbx_strand_id
1 'polypeptide(L)' 'AGGKAFQQILSDLSNEGYRLVPHLYKFEQYGIPQSRHRIIIVGIHKDIDVEFK' A
#
# COMPACT_ATOMS: atom_id res chain seq x y z
N ALA A 1 13.75 11.74 6.88
CA ALA A 1 12.90 11.37 8.04
C ALA A 1 11.63 10.57 7.67
N GLY A 2 11.14 10.56 6.42
CA GLY A 2 9.86 9.91 6.07
C GLY A 2 9.84 8.38 5.89
N GLY A 3 10.98 7.70 5.78
CA GLY A 3 11.01 6.25 5.49
C GLY A 3 10.78 5.34 6.69
N LYS A 4 11.20 5.77 7.90
CA LYS A 4 11.10 4.94 9.11
C LYS A 4 9.66 4.68 9.54
N ALA A 5 8.82 5.72 9.50
CA ALA A 5 7.40 5.59 9.81
C ALA A 5 6.67 4.67 8.81
N PHE A 6 7.02 4.75 7.53
CA PHE A 6 6.46 3.87 6.51
C PHE A 6 6.82 2.40 6.76
N GLN A 7 8.09 2.11 7.08
CA GLN A 7 8.52 0.76 7.45
C GLN A 7 7.85 0.25 8.73
N GLN A 8 7.66 1.12 9.73
CA GLN A 8 6.94 0.77 10.96
C GLN A 8 5.50 0.35 10.66
N ILE A 9 4.76 1.15 9.88
CA ILE A 9 3.37 0.84 9.49
C ILE A 9 3.29 -0.51 8.77
N LEU A 10 4.22 -0.78 7.83
CA LEU A 10 4.25 -2.06 7.12
C LEU A 10 4.56 -3.23 8.06
N SER A 11 5.49 -3.05 9.00
CA SER A 11 5.82 -4.06 10.01
C SER A 11 4.63 -4.35 10.91
N ASP A 12 3.99 -3.33 11.46
CA ASP A 12 2.87 -3.48 12.39
C ASP A 12 1.70 -4.22 11.73
N LEU A 13 1.30 -3.80 10.53
CA LEU A 13 0.22 -4.46 9.80
C LEU A 13 0.59 -5.89 9.36
N SER A 14 1.84 -6.16 9.00
CA SER A 14 2.29 -7.52 8.67
C SER A 14 2.29 -8.45 9.89
N ASN A 15 2.63 -7.92 11.07
CA ASN A 15 2.62 -8.64 12.34
C ASN A 15 1.19 -8.98 12.79
N GLU A 16 0.23 -8.10 12.53
CA GLU A 16 -1.21 -8.33 12.74
C GLU A 16 -1.84 -9.31 11.73
N GLY A 17 -1.05 -9.95 10.85
CA GLY A 17 -1.53 -11.01 9.98
C GLY A 17 -1.97 -10.57 8.58
N TYR A 18 -1.67 -9.34 8.16
CA TYR A 18 -1.99 -8.88 6.81
C TYR A 18 -0.87 -9.16 5.79
N ARG A 19 -1.25 -9.58 4.58
CA ARG A 19 -0.41 -9.56 3.38
C ARG A 19 -0.53 -8.19 2.75
N LEU A 20 0.55 -7.43 2.69
CA LEU A 20 0.55 -6.04 2.26
C LEU A 20 1.10 -5.89 0.85
N VAL A 21 0.41 -5.12 0.00
CA VAL A 21 0.86 -4.77 -1.34
C VAL A 21 0.80 -3.24 -1.52
N PRO A 22 1.93 -2.53 -1.35
CA PRO A 22 2.00 -1.09 -1.52
C PRO A 22 2.11 -0.71 -3.00
N HIS A 23 1.23 0.18 -3.47
CA HIS A 23 1.19 0.66 -4.85
C HIS A 23 1.36 2.17 -4.91
N LEU A 24 2.17 2.63 -5.88
CA LEU A 24 2.30 4.06 -6.19
C LEU A 24 1.32 4.43 -7.31
N TYR A 25 0.29 5.19 -6.95
CA TYR A 25 -0.68 5.72 -7.89
C TYR A 25 -0.27 7.11 -8.35
N LYS A 26 -0.12 7.23 -9.67
CA LYS A 26 0.10 8.48 -10.38
C LYS A 26 -1.18 8.85 -11.09
N PHE A 27 -1.88 9.88 -10.62
CA PHE A 27 -3.21 10.23 -11.13
C PHE A 27 -3.19 10.63 -12.61
N GLU A 28 -2.05 11.12 -13.10
CA GLU A 28 -1.82 11.38 -14.52
C GLU A 28 -1.94 10.11 -15.40
N GLN A 29 -1.67 8.92 -14.86
CA GLN A 29 -1.81 7.66 -15.59
C GLN A 29 -3.27 7.20 -15.73
N TYR A 30 -4.19 7.84 -15.00
CA TYR A 30 -5.62 7.55 -15.00
C TYR A 30 -6.44 8.63 -15.73
N GLY A 31 -5.79 9.45 -16.56
CA GLY A 31 -6.45 10.49 -17.37
C GLY A 31 -6.85 11.75 -16.58
N ILE A 32 -6.42 11.89 -15.32
CA ILE A 32 -6.65 13.10 -14.54
C ILE A 32 -5.46 14.05 -14.73
N PRO A 33 -5.66 15.29 -15.25
CA PRO A 33 -4.59 16.24 -15.48
C PRO A 33 -4.14 16.90 -14.17
N GLN A 34 -3.62 16.11 -13.23
CA GLN A 34 -3.14 16.56 -11.93
C GLN A 34 -1.94 15.73 -11.48
N SER A 35 -0.86 16.41 -11.05
CA SER A 35 0.34 15.78 -10.47
C SER A 35 0.12 15.36 -9.02
N ARG A 36 -0.84 14.45 -8.80
CA ARG A 36 -1.11 13.86 -7.48
C ARG A 36 -0.48 12.48 -7.44
N HIS A 37 0.50 12.30 -6.56
CA HIS A 37 1.09 10.98 -6.30
C HIS A 37 0.62 10.51 -4.92
N ARG A 38 0.09 9.29 -4.87
CA ARG A 38 -0.38 8.67 -3.63
C ARG A 38 0.17 7.26 -3.54
N ILE A 39 0.62 6.89 -2.34
CA ILE A 39 0.88 5.50 -2.01
C ILE A 39 -0.40 4.96 -1.39
N ILE A 40 -0.90 3.84 -1.91
CA ILE A 40 -2.02 3.11 -1.34
C ILE A 40 -1.48 1.74 -0.95
N ILE A 41 -1.68 1.36 0.31
CA ILE A 41 -1.27 0.05 0.85
C ILE A 41 -2.53 -0.80 0.94
N VAL A 42 -2.59 -1.89 0.18
CA VAL A 42 -3.67 -2.86 0.27
C VAL A 42 -3.23 -3.97 1.21
N GLY A 43 -4.00 -4.23 2.26
CA GLY A 43 -3.75 -5.31 3.22
C GLY A 43 -4.87 -6.35 3.18
N ILE A 44 -4.54 -7.61 2.91
CA ILE A 44 -5.48 -8.73 2.96
C ILE A 44 -5.07 -9.66 4.09
N HIS A 45 -5.99 -9.97 5.01
CA HIS A 45 -5.68 -10.88 6.11
C HIS A 45 -5.28 -12.26 5.59
N LYS A 46 -4.24 -12.88 6.18
CA LYS A 46 -3.64 -14.14 5.70
C LYS A 46 -4.61 -15.32 5.65
N ASP A 47 -5.69 -15.26 6.42
CA ASP A 47 -6.76 -16.28 6.46
C ASP A 47 -7.68 -16.24 5.23
N ILE A 48 -7.64 -15.15 4.46
CA ILE A 48 -8.40 -15.01 3.23
C ILE A 48 -7.53 -15.53 2.09
N ASP A 49 -8.00 -16.55 1.37
CA ASP A 49 -7.29 -17.12 0.21
C ASP A 49 -7.48 -16.24 -1.04
N VAL A 50 -6.91 -15.04 -0.99
CA VAL A 50 -6.89 -14.08 -2.08
C VAL A 50 -5.48 -13.49 -2.20
N GLU A 51 -4.99 -13.43 -3.44
CA GLU A 51 -3.74 -12.75 -3.78
C GLU A 51 -4.08 -11.47 -4.55
N PHE A 52 -3.69 -10.32 -4.01
CA PHE A 52 -3.84 -9.03 -4.69
C PHE A 52 -2.65 -8.79 -5.61
N LYS A 53 -2.90 -8.52 -6.89
CA LYS A 53 -1.89 -8.27 -7.93
C LYS A 53 -2.14 -6.94 -8.62
#